data_AF-A0A7H8MBV2-F1
#
_entry.id   AF-A0A7H8MBV2-F1
#
_cell.length_a   1.000
_cell.length_b   1.000
_cell.length_c   1.000
_cell.angle_alpha   90.00
_cell.angle_beta   90.00
_cell.angle_gamma   90.00
#
_symmetry.space_group_name_H-M   'P 1'
#
loop_
_entity.id
_entity.type
_entity.pdbx_description
1 polymer ?
#
loop_
_entity_poly.entity_id
_entity_poly.type
_entity_poly.pdbx_seq_one_letter_code
_entity_poly.pdbx_strand_id
1 'polypeptide(L)'
;MSAGLPAAGSASERTGPWVLMAQENFDRPLRVDGEPWRLDPQGPRSPWHVDAFDDDGEAWTKISGPLFKKQLDTLNVFRKRVAFGRDGWLTAEVAAVDKDRDGRPDSRPGLSNASLPGGHKVARISEPSWDAGVLIRPTRPLPPRYRVEMTLRGIDFGGKRHGTWDYNGRHNGYTREPCKTRYPWTFQGALPGKTRCQYPDVTKENGFYYLTILDYANPAPHGNPGIHYRRKVIMDGYYSDDERWKNAGTCNPKTGKIYRTFDGTFNGVNALFVRGDMFREAANNNISNEYYIKTACGNVSMDKPYGPGGRFKQHLTSAELQPQLLPKASYRFAVERDSTGYTLEMSGPFLHTGQTTLRVHHDFVEDGRPIWHYNQTPGEYDGRFDRRLVHKGPAGTYITKHSWPKGSAYPDSFIIGDPHLNYYEGQAYVDDIRLYVPSNAR
;
A
#
# COMPACT_ATOMS: atom_id res chain seq x y z
N MET A 1 18.91 -37.84 -40.48
CA MET A 1 19.71 -36.62 -40.27
C MET A 1 18.80 -35.42 -40.46
N SER A 2 18.44 -34.71 -39.40
CA SER A 2 18.27 -33.26 -39.45
C SER A 2 18.35 -32.76 -38.01
N ALA A 3 19.32 -31.88 -37.79
CA ALA A 3 19.82 -31.48 -36.50
C ALA A 3 18.86 -30.52 -35.79
N GLY A 4 18.71 -30.72 -34.48
CA GLY A 4 18.04 -29.78 -33.58
C GLY A 4 18.81 -28.48 -33.45
N LEU A 5 18.09 -27.37 -33.45
CA LEU A 5 18.58 -26.08 -33.02
C LEU A 5 18.44 -26.00 -31.49
N PRO A 6 19.51 -25.69 -30.73
CA PRO A 6 19.39 -25.45 -29.31
C PRO A 6 18.71 -24.10 -29.10
N ALA A 7 17.66 -24.09 -28.29
CA ALA A 7 17.10 -22.87 -27.74
C ALA A 7 18.19 -22.15 -26.94
N ALA A 8 18.51 -20.92 -27.34
CA ALA A 8 19.39 -20.04 -26.60
C ALA A 8 18.74 -19.73 -25.25
N GLY A 9 19.19 -20.42 -24.21
CA GLY A 9 18.92 -20.02 -22.83
C GLY A 9 19.52 -18.63 -22.62
N SER A 10 18.66 -17.66 -22.32
CA SER A 10 19.10 -16.40 -21.74
C SER A 10 19.85 -16.73 -20.45
N ALA A 11 21.17 -16.55 -20.47
CA ALA A 11 21.97 -16.62 -19.27
C ALA A 11 21.44 -15.57 -18.29
N SER A 12 20.67 -16.03 -17.30
CA SER A 12 20.43 -15.28 -16.08
C SER A 12 21.80 -14.84 -15.57
N GLU A 13 22.07 -13.53 -15.59
CA GLU A 13 23.13 -12.98 -14.75
C GLU A 13 22.81 -13.45 -13.34
N ARG A 14 23.59 -14.41 -12.83
CA ARG A 14 23.45 -14.89 -11.46
C ARG A 14 23.65 -13.68 -10.57
N THR A 15 22.57 -13.17 -10.00
CA THR A 15 22.64 -12.19 -8.91
C THR A 15 23.48 -12.82 -7.82
N GLY A 16 24.59 -12.17 -7.45
CA GLY A 16 25.36 -12.58 -6.28
C GLY A 16 24.47 -12.63 -5.04
N PRO A 17 24.88 -13.34 -3.97
CA PRO A 17 24.07 -13.43 -2.76
C PRO A 17 23.70 -12.05 -2.22
N TRP A 18 22.49 -11.93 -1.66
CA TRP A 18 22.01 -10.71 -1.02
C TRP A 18 22.89 -10.36 0.20
N VAL A 19 23.41 -9.13 0.24
CA VAL A 19 24.23 -8.63 1.34
C VAL A 19 23.55 -7.45 2.01
N LEU A 20 23.50 -7.47 3.34
CA LEU A 20 22.87 -6.42 4.14
C LEU A 20 23.55 -5.06 3.87
N MET A 21 22.81 -4.09 3.37
CA MET A 21 23.27 -2.72 3.11
C MET A 21 22.90 -1.80 4.27
N ALA A 22 21.66 -1.88 4.76
CA ALA A 22 21.16 -1.05 5.85
C ALA A 22 20.19 -1.83 6.73
N GLN A 23 20.12 -1.46 8.00
CA GLN A 23 19.20 -2.02 8.98
C GLN A 23 18.77 -0.94 9.97
N GLU A 24 17.49 -0.97 10.33
CA GLU A 24 16.93 -0.28 11.48
C GLU A 24 16.29 -1.31 12.41
N ASN A 25 16.62 -1.25 13.70
CA ASN A 25 16.12 -2.15 14.73
C ASN A 25 15.43 -1.42 15.90
N PHE A 26 15.27 -0.11 15.79
CA PHE A 26 14.61 0.79 16.73
C PHE A 26 15.22 0.82 18.14
N ASP A 27 16.51 0.48 18.26
CA ASP A 27 17.24 0.63 19.52
C ASP A 27 17.49 2.10 19.88
N ARG A 28 17.60 2.95 18.83
CA ARG A 28 17.80 4.39 18.95
C ARG A 28 16.46 5.11 19.15
N PRO A 29 16.43 6.19 19.95
CA PRO A 29 15.23 7.00 20.12
C PRO A 29 14.73 7.60 18.80
N LEU A 30 13.47 7.36 18.48
CA LEU A 30 12.70 7.99 17.43
C LEU A 30 12.20 9.35 17.93
N ARG A 31 12.49 10.42 17.18
CA ARG A 31 12.14 11.79 17.55
C ARG A 31 10.92 12.34 16.79
N VAL A 32 10.22 11.48 16.03
CA VAL A 32 9.14 11.87 15.11
C VAL A 32 7.99 12.57 15.84
N ASP A 33 7.55 12.00 16.96
CA ASP A 33 6.43 12.55 17.73
C ASP A 33 6.74 13.94 18.30
N GLY A 34 8.02 14.22 18.59
CA GLY A 34 8.50 15.50 19.10
C GLY A 34 8.75 16.57 18.03
N GLU A 35 8.80 16.22 16.74
CA GLU A 35 8.96 17.20 15.66
C GLU A 35 7.70 18.08 15.57
N PRO A 36 7.84 19.42 15.40
CA PRO A 36 6.71 20.30 15.22
C PRO A 36 5.91 19.98 13.95
N TRP A 37 4.60 20.15 14.05
CA TRP A 37 3.72 20.10 12.89
C TRP A 37 4.00 21.24 11.93
N ARG A 38 3.99 20.95 10.64
CA ARG A 38 4.07 21.95 9.57
C ARG A 38 2.78 21.92 8.78
N LEU A 39 2.18 23.08 8.57
CA LEU A 39 1.06 23.20 7.64
C LEU A 39 1.56 22.85 6.24
N ASP A 40 0.87 21.93 5.57
CA ASP A 40 1.09 21.68 4.14
C ASP A 40 0.59 22.90 3.36
N PRO A 41 1.46 23.64 2.64
CA PRO A 41 1.03 24.78 1.85
C PRO A 41 0.18 24.37 0.62
N GLN A 42 0.13 23.07 0.31
CA GLN A 42 -0.45 22.51 -0.91
C GLN A 42 0.19 23.07 -2.19
N GLY A 43 -0.20 22.52 -3.33
CA GLY A 43 0.21 22.96 -4.65
C GLY A 43 1.65 22.60 -5.02
N PRO A 44 2.11 23.03 -6.21
CA PRO A 44 3.37 22.54 -6.81
C PRO A 44 4.65 22.83 -6.04
N ARG A 45 4.60 23.73 -5.05
CA ARG A 45 5.75 24.07 -4.18
C ARG A 45 5.74 23.31 -2.85
N SER A 46 4.67 22.56 -2.56
CA SER A 46 4.62 21.72 -1.37
C SER A 46 5.75 20.68 -1.43
N PRO A 47 6.47 20.45 -0.32
CA PRO A 47 7.43 19.33 -0.20
C PRO A 47 6.80 17.95 -0.36
N TRP A 48 5.47 17.87 -0.36
CA TRP A 48 4.67 16.66 -0.52
C TRP A 48 3.90 16.64 -1.85
N HIS A 49 4.10 17.61 -2.74
CA HIS A 49 3.55 17.55 -4.08
C HIS A 49 4.10 16.35 -4.85
N VAL A 50 3.23 15.63 -5.55
CA VAL A 50 3.60 14.49 -6.41
C VAL A 50 3.20 14.77 -7.85
N ASP A 51 1.91 14.96 -8.12
CA ASP A 51 1.37 15.09 -9.48
C ASP A 51 -0.12 15.51 -9.48
N ALA A 52 -0.83 15.28 -10.58
CA ALA A 52 -2.24 15.62 -10.75
C ALA A 52 -3.23 14.90 -9.80
N PHE A 53 -2.82 13.81 -9.14
CA PHE A 53 -3.64 12.98 -8.25
C PHE A 53 -3.23 13.02 -6.78
N ASP A 54 -2.30 13.90 -6.37
CA ASP A 54 -2.03 14.16 -4.95
C ASP A 54 -3.17 14.96 -4.29
N ASP A 55 -3.01 15.51 -3.09
CA ASP A 55 -4.16 16.00 -2.31
C ASP A 55 -4.95 17.14 -2.95
N ASP A 56 -4.28 18.01 -3.71
CA ASP A 56 -4.84 19.19 -4.37
C ASP A 56 -4.56 19.24 -5.88
N GLY A 57 -4.09 18.13 -6.44
CA GLY A 57 -3.67 18.00 -7.83
C GLY A 57 -4.71 18.43 -8.87
N GLU A 58 -4.21 18.80 -10.05
CA GLU A 58 -5.03 19.37 -11.14
C GLU A 58 -6.22 18.49 -11.51
N ALA A 59 -6.10 17.15 -11.44
CA ALA A 59 -7.17 16.25 -11.82
C ALA A 59 -8.45 16.54 -11.02
N TRP A 60 -8.33 16.83 -9.72
CA TRP A 60 -9.49 17.10 -8.87
C TRP A 60 -10.21 18.38 -9.26
N THR A 61 -9.47 19.43 -9.56
CA THR A 61 -10.03 20.69 -10.07
C THR A 61 -10.73 20.47 -11.42
N LYS A 62 -10.18 19.64 -12.31
CA LYS A 62 -10.77 19.40 -13.63
C LYS A 62 -12.01 18.51 -13.60
N ILE A 63 -12.06 17.50 -12.72
CA ILE A 63 -13.20 16.58 -12.66
C ILE A 63 -14.32 17.09 -11.75
N SER A 64 -14.02 17.93 -10.76
CA SER A 64 -15.00 18.46 -9.80
C SER A 64 -15.23 19.97 -9.90
N GLY A 65 -14.49 20.68 -10.75
CA GLY A 65 -14.61 22.13 -10.90
C GLY A 65 -14.27 22.85 -9.58
N PRO A 66 -14.95 23.98 -9.27
CA PRO A 66 -14.68 24.73 -8.04
C PRO A 66 -15.08 23.98 -6.76
N LEU A 67 -15.86 22.89 -6.86
CA LEU A 67 -16.38 22.17 -5.70
C LEU A 67 -15.26 21.54 -4.87
N PHE A 68 -14.27 20.92 -5.51
CA PHE A 68 -13.20 20.25 -4.78
C PHE A 68 -12.37 21.24 -3.99
N LYS A 69 -12.00 22.37 -4.61
CA LYS A 69 -11.33 23.46 -3.91
C LYS A 69 -12.15 23.97 -2.73
N LYS A 70 -13.46 24.19 -2.91
CA LYS A 70 -14.35 24.62 -1.81
C LYS A 70 -14.32 23.65 -0.61
N GLN A 71 -14.22 22.35 -0.86
CA GLN A 71 -14.15 21.32 0.18
C GLN A 71 -12.78 21.26 0.83
N LEU A 72 -11.72 21.35 0.04
CA LEU A 72 -10.36 21.38 0.55
C LEU A 72 -10.09 22.64 1.40
N ASP A 73 -10.69 23.77 1.02
CA ASP A 73 -10.66 25.01 1.79
C ASP A 73 -11.37 24.91 3.16
N THR A 74 -12.09 23.83 3.46
CA THR A 74 -12.68 23.62 4.81
C THR A 74 -11.77 22.88 5.78
N LEU A 75 -10.56 22.50 5.37
CA LEU A 75 -9.63 21.78 6.24
C LEU A 75 -8.19 22.26 6.02
N ASN A 76 -7.31 21.93 6.96
CA ASN A 76 -5.87 21.98 6.77
C ASN A 76 -5.29 20.56 6.86
N VAL A 77 -4.15 20.34 6.22
CA VAL A 77 -3.35 19.12 6.40
C VAL A 77 -2.04 19.54 7.03
N PHE A 78 -1.71 18.94 8.17
CA PHE A 78 -0.44 19.13 8.85
C PHE A 78 0.42 17.91 8.69
N ARG A 79 1.73 18.12 8.57
CA ARG A 79 2.68 17.08 8.25
C ARG A 79 3.94 17.14 9.09
N LYS A 80 4.60 15.99 9.23
CA LYS A 80 5.96 15.84 9.74
C LYS A 80 6.74 14.95 8.78
N ARG A 81 8.00 15.31 8.56
CA ARG A 81 8.97 14.54 7.78
C ARG A 81 10.25 14.45 8.59
N VAL A 82 10.61 13.26 9.05
CA VAL A 82 11.74 13.06 9.95
C VAL A 82 12.62 11.92 9.45
N ALA A 83 13.85 12.22 9.09
CA ALA A 83 14.85 11.20 8.76
C ALA A 83 15.34 10.51 10.05
N PHE A 84 15.50 9.19 9.99
CA PHE A 84 15.97 8.38 11.11
C PHE A 84 16.74 7.15 10.64
N GLY A 85 17.26 6.41 11.62
CA GLY A 85 18.16 5.29 11.43
C GLY A 85 19.58 5.71 11.09
N ARG A 86 20.45 4.72 10.89
CA ARG A 86 21.86 4.98 10.59
C ARG A 86 21.97 5.83 9.31
N ASP A 87 22.69 6.94 9.40
CA ASP A 87 22.87 7.90 8.30
C ASP A 87 21.57 8.47 7.71
N GLY A 88 20.46 8.38 8.46
CA GLY A 88 19.15 8.88 8.01
C GLY A 88 18.63 8.16 6.77
N TRP A 89 18.85 6.85 6.65
CA TRP A 89 18.44 6.07 5.47
C TRP A 89 16.91 5.85 5.37
N LEU A 90 16.18 6.03 6.48
CA LEU A 90 14.72 5.98 6.54
C LEU A 90 14.13 7.36 6.81
N THR A 91 12.89 7.56 6.35
CA THR A 91 12.09 8.74 6.66
C THR A 91 10.72 8.32 7.16
N ALA A 92 10.31 8.91 8.27
CA ALA A 92 8.94 8.87 8.77
C ALA A 92 8.18 10.03 8.15
N GLU A 93 7.03 9.72 7.56
CA GLU A 93 6.08 10.69 7.05
C GLU A 93 4.80 10.54 7.85
N VAL A 94 4.40 11.64 8.47
CA VAL A 94 3.19 11.69 9.30
C VAL A 94 2.32 12.81 8.78
N ALA A 95 1.03 12.58 8.68
CA ALA A 95 0.05 13.59 8.34
C ALA A 95 -1.19 13.48 9.22
N ALA A 96 -1.85 14.61 9.44
CA ALA A 96 -3.08 14.68 10.20
C ALA A 96 -3.93 15.84 9.69
N VAL A 97 -5.24 15.64 9.63
CA VAL A 97 -6.20 16.67 9.22
C VAL A 97 -6.59 17.52 10.42
N ASP A 98 -6.71 18.83 10.16
CA ASP A 98 -7.34 19.83 11.00
C ASP A 98 -8.66 20.20 10.30
N LYS A 99 -9.78 19.67 10.81
CA LYS A 99 -11.09 19.69 10.14
C LYS A 99 -11.85 21.00 10.39
N ASP A 100 -11.54 21.71 11.46
CA ASP A 100 -12.21 22.97 11.85
C ASP A 100 -11.35 24.21 11.58
N ARG A 101 -10.09 24.01 11.17
CA ARG A 101 -9.11 25.03 10.80
C ARG A 101 -8.69 25.90 11.99
N ASP A 102 -8.67 25.35 13.21
CA ASP A 102 -8.20 26.06 14.39
C ASP A 102 -6.66 26.27 14.42
N GLY A 103 -5.95 25.69 13.45
CA GLY A 103 -4.51 25.80 13.28
C GLY A 103 -3.72 24.67 13.94
N ARG A 104 -4.39 23.59 14.37
CA ARG A 104 -3.77 22.41 14.96
C ARG A 104 -4.42 21.12 14.45
N PRO A 105 -3.67 20.02 14.32
CA PRO A 105 -4.27 18.75 13.95
C PRO A 105 -5.27 18.24 14.99
N ASP A 106 -6.39 17.66 14.52
CA ASP A 106 -7.44 17.09 15.38
C ASP A 106 -7.05 15.77 16.04
N SER A 107 -6.01 15.13 15.53
CA SER A 107 -5.48 13.87 16.03
C SER A 107 -3.96 13.93 16.17
N ARG A 108 -3.38 12.99 16.92
CA ARG A 108 -1.92 12.91 17.15
C ARG A 108 -1.36 11.58 16.67
N PRO A 109 -1.37 11.32 15.35
CA PRO A 109 -0.70 10.16 14.79
C PRO A 109 0.82 10.32 14.94
N GLY A 110 1.55 9.21 14.93
CA GLY A 110 2.97 9.24 15.26
C GLY A 110 3.73 7.94 15.05
N LEU A 111 5.04 8.07 15.16
CA LEU A 111 6.02 7.00 15.11
C LEU A 111 6.99 7.15 16.29
N SER A 112 6.88 6.28 17.27
CA SER A 112 7.71 6.30 18.48
C SER A 112 8.28 4.91 18.80
N ASN A 113 9.30 4.87 19.66
CA ASN A 113 9.72 3.58 20.21
C ASN A 113 8.65 3.09 21.20
N ALA A 114 8.41 1.79 21.20
CA ALA A 114 7.69 1.09 22.25
C ALA A 114 8.52 -0.11 22.74
N SER A 115 8.20 -0.59 23.93
CA SER A 115 8.79 -1.81 24.49
C SER A 115 7.76 -2.93 24.49
N LEU A 116 8.12 -4.06 23.91
CA LEU A 116 7.39 -5.31 24.06
C LEU A 116 7.70 -5.95 25.43
N PRO A 117 6.91 -6.96 25.86
CA PRO A 117 7.26 -7.77 27.04
C PRO A 117 8.72 -8.26 26.96
N GLY A 118 9.47 -8.10 28.06
CA GLY A 118 10.90 -8.41 28.11
C GLY A 118 11.83 -7.24 27.73
N GLY A 119 11.29 -6.04 27.47
CA GLY A 119 12.08 -4.82 27.24
C GLY A 119 12.60 -4.66 25.81
N HIS A 120 12.22 -5.57 24.90
CA HIS A 120 12.58 -5.52 23.49
C HIS A 120 11.96 -4.31 22.80
N LYS A 121 12.78 -3.47 22.16
CA LYS A 121 12.33 -2.23 21.52
C LYS A 121 11.81 -2.48 20.11
N VAL A 122 10.76 -1.75 19.74
CA VAL A 122 10.14 -1.75 18.42
C VAL A 122 9.70 -0.34 18.04
N ALA A 123 9.44 -0.09 16.77
CA ALA A 123 8.66 1.07 16.36
C ALA A 123 7.17 0.80 16.56
N ARG A 124 6.47 1.74 17.19
CA ARG A 124 5.01 1.80 17.22
C ARG A 124 4.55 2.85 16.21
N ILE A 125 3.83 2.39 15.19
CA ILE A 125 2.99 3.22 14.35
C ILE A 125 1.66 3.38 15.08
N SER A 126 1.25 4.62 15.35
CA SER A 126 0.01 4.91 16.06
C SER A 126 -0.82 5.91 15.27
N GLU A 127 -2.06 5.54 15.02
CA GLU A 127 -2.98 6.29 14.17
C GLU A 127 -4.36 6.32 14.81
N PRO A 128 -4.59 7.27 15.73
CA PRO A 128 -5.78 7.26 16.57
C PRO A 128 -7.05 7.71 15.84
N SER A 129 -6.96 8.12 14.57
CA SER A 129 -8.08 8.60 13.76
C SER A 129 -7.85 8.25 12.28
N TRP A 130 -8.94 8.08 11.53
CA TRP A 130 -8.97 7.71 10.11
C TRP A 130 -8.54 8.83 9.15
N ASP A 131 -8.47 10.06 9.66
CA ASP A 131 -8.10 11.27 8.93
C ASP A 131 -6.64 11.68 9.20
N ALA A 132 -5.80 10.68 9.31
CA ALA A 132 -4.37 10.76 9.51
C ALA A 132 -3.64 9.84 8.52
N GLY A 133 -2.32 9.91 8.52
CA GLY A 133 -1.47 8.95 7.80
C GLY A 133 -0.14 8.80 8.53
N VAL A 134 0.35 7.56 8.69
CA VAL A 134 1.70 7.29 9.19
C VAL A 134 2.38 6.24 8.33
N LEU A 135 3.49 6.60 7.70
CA LEU A 135 4.31 5.63 6.98
C LEU A 135 5.81 5.79 7.23
N ILE A 136 6.52 4.69 7.08
CA ILE A 136 7.97 4.62 6.97
C ILE A 136 8.33 4.34 5.52
N ARG A 137 9.29 5.08 4.98
CA ARG A 137 9.84 4.91 3.64
C ARG A 137 11.36 5.03 3.65
N PRO A 138 12.08 4.63 2.59
CA PRO A 138 13.49 4.99 2.46
C PRO A 138 13.62 6.50 2.17
N THR A 139 14.74 7.08 2.59
CA THR A 139 15.05 8.50 2.35
C THR A 139 15.48 8.76 0.91
N ARG A 140 16.05 7.74 0.25
CA ARG A 140 16.44 7.75 -1.16
C ARG A 140 15.73 6.60 -1.88
N PRO A 141 15.46 6.74 -3.19
CA PRO A 141 15.03 5.62 -4.02
C PRO A 141 15.87 4.35 -3.81
N LEU A 142 15.21 3.20 -3.91
CA LEU A 142 15.87 1.91 -3.85
C LEU A 142 16.79 1.72 -5.06
N PRO A 143 17.88 0.95 -4.93
CA PRO A 143 18.77 0.64 -6.05
C PRO A 143 18.05 -0.24 -7.10
N PRO A 144 18.63 -0.43 -8.30
CA PRO A 144 18.02 -1.26 -9.35
C PRO A 144 17.73 -2.70 -8.95
N ARG A 145 18.54 -3.27 -8.06
CA ARG A 145 18.35 -4.61 -7.51
C ARG A 145 18.41 -4.53 -5.99
N TYR A 146 17.38 -5.03 -5.33
CA TYR A 146 17.27 -4.94 -3.88
C TYR A 146 16.43 -6.08 -3.32
N ARG A 147 16.60 -6.31 -2.03
CA ARG A 147 15.62 -6.97 -1.18
C ARG A 147 15.37 -6.10 0.04
N VAL A 148 14.10 -5.79 0.32
CA VAL A 148 13.68 -5.11 1.54
C VAL A 148 12.90 -6.09 2.39
N GLU A 149 13.16 -6.12 3.69
CA GLU A 149 12.43 -6.93 4.66
C GLU A 149 11.87 -6.03 5.78
N MET A 150 10.68 -6.36 6.28
CA MET A 150 10.06 -5.78 7.47
C MET A 150 9.52 -6.89 8.36
N THR A 151 9.77 -6.81 9.67
CA THR A 151 9.24 -7.75 10.66
C THR A 151 8.13 -7.09 11.50
N LEU A 152 6.93 -7.68 11.49
CA LEU A 152 5.75 -7.27 12.25
C LEU A 152 5.65 -8.01 13.59
N ARG A 153 5.41 -7.27 14.67
CA ARG A 153 5.29 -7.77 16.06
C ARG A 153 3.98 -7.42 16.74
N GLY A 154 3.09 -6.69 16.07
CA GLY A 154 1.76 -6.37 16.59
C GLY A 154 0.94 -5.63 15.53
N ILE A 155 -0.35 -5.88 15.48
CA ILE A 155 -1.25 -5.21 14.54
C ILE A 155 -2.67 -5.07 15.12
N ASP A 156 -3.20 -3.86 15.04
CA ASP A 156 -4.57 -3.51 15.40
C ASP A 156 -5.10 -2.42 14.48
N PHE A 157 -5.07 -2.72 13.18
CA PHE A 157 -5.69 -1.94 12.10
C PHE A 157 -6.92 -2.68 11.55
N GLY A 158 -7.73 -3.26 12.45
CA GLY A 158 -8.92 -4.04 12.10
C GLY A 158 -8.72 -5.55 11.94
N GLY A 159 -9.68 -6.17 11.23
CA GLY A 159 -9.87 -7.62 11.17
C GLY A 159 -10.57 -8.16 12.42
N LYS A 160 -11.07 -9.41 12.38
CA LYS A 160 -11.76 -9.96 13.56
C LYS A 160 -10.78 -10.23 14.69
N ARG A 161 -11.24 -10.08 15.93
CA ARG A 161 -10.59 -10.59 17.14
C ARG A 161 -11.53 -11.59 17.78
N HIS A 162 -11.06 -12.81 18.02
CA HIS A 162 -11.87 -13.90 18.60
C HIS A 162 -13.22 -14.12 17.87
N GLY A 163 -13.22 -13.97 16.54
CA GLY A 163 -14.42 -14.19 15.70
C GLY A 163 -15.37 -13.00 15.57
N THR A 164 -15.13 -11.88 16.25
CA THR A 164 -15.97 -10.66 16.19
C THR A 164 -15.23 -9.47 15.57
N TRP A 165 -15.95 -8.61 14.86
CA TRP A 165 -15.46 -7.30 14.40
C TRP A 165 -15.48 -6.26 15.51
N ASP A 166 -16.32 -6.47 16.53
CA ASP A 166 -16.48 -5.58 17.66
C ASP A 166 -15.62 -6.07 18.82
N TYR A 167 -14.59 -5.30 19.17
CA TYR A 167 -13.65 -5.61 20.25
C TYR A 167 -13.11 -4.32 20.86
N ASN A 168 -12.82 -4.31 22.17
CA ASN A 168 -12.26 -3.16 22.88
C ASN A 168 -13.06 -1.84 22.69
N GLY A 169 -14.39 -1.94 22.58
CA GLY A 169 -15.26 -0.78 22.32
C GLY A 169 -15.19 -0.24 20.89
N ARG A 170 -14.42 -0.86 20.00
CA ARG A 170 -14.22 -0.50 18.59
C ARG A 170 -15.03 -1.41 17.66
N HIS A 171 -15.15 -1.03 16.40
CA HIS A 171 -15.64 -1.87 15.30
C HIS A 171 -14.58 -1.89 14.19
N ASN A 172 -14.09 -3.08 13.81
CA ASN A 172 -13.03 -3.23 12.82
C ASN A 172 -11.82 -2.31 13.07
N GLY A 173 -11.42 -2.15 14.33
CA GLY A 173 -10.33 -1.27 14.74
C GLY A 173 -10.71 0.21 14.90
N TYR A 174 -11.80 0.69 14.29
CA TYR A 174 -12.27 2.07 14.45
C TYR A 174 -12.93 2.30 15.80
N THR A 175 -12.65 3.45 16.41
CA THR A 175 -13.53 4.00 17.44
C THR A 175 -14.95 4.25 16.90
N ARG A 176 -15.92 4.48 17.80
CA ARG A 176 -17.35 4.53 17.44
C ARG A 176 -17.90 5.93 17.21
N GLU A 177 -17.06 6.97 17.21
CA GLU A 177 -17.55 8.30 16.85
C GLU A 177 -18.08 8.32 15.40
N PRO A 178 -19.16 9.08 15.15
CA PRO A 178 -19.74 9.17 13.82
C PRO A 178 -18.86 9.99 12.86
N CYS A 179 -19.28 10.07 11.60
CA CYS A 179 -18.68 10.91 10.56
C CYS A 179 -17.27 10.48 10.09
N LYS A 180 -16.96 9.18 10.18
CA LYS A 180 -15.75 8.60 9.60
C LYS A 180 -15.92 8.34 8.11
N THR A 181 -15.38 9.23 7.29
CA THR A 181 -15.65 9.23 5.84
C THR A 181 -14.41 9.48 5.02
N ARG A 182 -14.47 9.09 3.74
CA ARG A 182 -13.43 9.35 2.73
C ARG A 182 -13.39 10.78 2.20
N TYR A 183 -13.84 11.77 2.98
CA TYR A 183 -13.90 13.17 2.56
C TYR A 183 -12.50 13.80 2.39
N PRO A 184 -12.28 14.69 1.40
CA PRO A 184 -13.05 14.90 0.17
C PRO A 184 -12.61 13.97 -0.98
N TRP A 185 -11.57 13.15 -0.77
CA TRP A 185 -10.90 12.36 -1.80
C TRP A 185 -11.65 11.06 -2.16
N THR A 186 -12.55 11.15 -3.14
CA THR A 186 -13.14 9.98 -3.80
C THR A 186 -12.52 9.75 -5.17
N PHE A 187 -12.64 8.53 -5.70
CA PHE A 187 -12.20 8.22 -7.07
C PHE A 187 -12.95 9.00 -8.18
N GLN A 188 -14.09 9.64 -7.85
CA GLN A 188 -14.86 10.47 -8.77
C GLN A 188 -14.71 11.98 -8.46
N GLY A 189 -13.80 12.34 -7.55
CA GLY A 189 -13.63 13.70 -7.03
C GLY A 189 -14.66 14.05 -5.95
N ALA A 190 -14.87 15.35 -5.73
CA ALA A 190 -15.82 15.84 -4.74
C ALA A 190 -17.28 15.52 -5.12
N LEU A 191 -18.09 15.15 -4.13
CA LEU A 191 -19.52 14.84 -4.28
C LEU A 191 -20.38 16.12 -4.17
N PRO A 192 -21.13 16.51 -5.22
CA PRO A 192 -21.96 17.72 -5.20
C PRO A 192 -23.06 17.68 -4.13
N GLY A 193 -23.25 18.81 -3.44
CA GLY A 193 -24.31 18.96 -2.43
C GLY A 193 -24.14 18.10 -1.18
N LYS A 194 -22.98 17.46 -0.98
CA LYS A 194 -22.68 16.63 0.19
C LYS A 194 -21.78 17.35 1.18
N THR A 195 -22.14 17.25 2.46
CA THR A 195 -21.26 17.61 3.58
C THR A 195 -20.31 16.46 3.92
N ARG A 196 -19.28 16.71 4.75
CA ARG A 196 -18.30 15.71 5.18
C ARG A 196 -18.97 14.40 5.66
N CYS A 197 -19.93 14.48 6.56
CA CYS A 197 -20.57 13.28 7.14
C CYS A 197 -21.54 12.56 6.18
N GLN A 198 -21.78 13.11 4.99
CA GLN A 198 -22.57 12.46 3.94
C GLN A 198 -21.70 11.77 2.88
N TYR A 199 -20.38 11.83 3.03
CA TYR A 199 -19.46 11.03 2.22
C TYR A 199 -19.54 9.57 2.66
N PRO A 200 -19.12 8.64 1.79
CA PRO A 200 -19.15 7.22 2.13
C PRO A 200 -18.30 6.93 3.37
N ASP A 201 -18.91 6.13 4.24
CA ASP A 201 -18.34 5.65 5.47
C ASP A 201 -17.15 4.73 5.21
N VAL A 202 -16.13 4.79 6.06
CA VAL A 202 -14.91 3.96 5.95
C VAL A 202 -14.81 2.88 7.03
N THR A 203 -15.72 2.86 8.01
CA THR A 203 -15.59 2.00 9.20
C THR A 203 -15.71 0.50 8.90
N LYS A 204 -16.28 0.18 7.74
CA LYS A 204 -16.38 -1.19 7.22
C LYS A 204 -15.13 -1.69 6.53
N GLU A 205 -14.08 -0.87 6.40
CA GLU A 205 -12.91 -1.16 5.58
C GLU A 205 -11.64 -0.61 6.23
N ASN A 206 -10.94 -1.44 6.99
CA ASN A 206 -9.66 -1.08 7.62
C ASN A 206 -8.49 -1.83 6.95
N GLY A 207 -7.25 -1.45 7.24
CA GLY A 207 -6.10 -2.07 6.59
C GLY A 207 -4.75 -1.53 7.04
N PHE A 208 -3.71 -2.15 6.51
CA PHE A 208 -2.32 -1.77 6.80
C PHE A 208 -1.41 -2.24 5.66
N TYR A 209 -0.54 -1.37 5.16
CA TYR A 209 0.45 -1.74 4.16
C TYR A 209 1.69 -2.30 4.86
N TYR A 210 1.85 -3.63 4.83
CA TYR A 210 3.00 -4.30 5.43
C TYR A 210 4.29 -3.93 4.72
N LEU A 211 4.30 -4.05 3.39
CA LEU A 211 5.43 -3.66 2.55
C LEU A 211 4.95 -3.52 1.11
N THR A 212 5.01 -2.31 0.57
CA THR A 212 4.49 -2.00 -0.78
C THR A 212 5.47 -1.10 -1.51
N ILE A 213 5.63 -1.31 -2.82
CA ILE A 213 6.52 -0.48 -3.66
C ILE A 213 5.69 0.51 -4.45
N LEU A 214 6.04 1.79 -4.33
CA LEU A 214 5.50 2.87 -5.14
C LEU A 214 6.48 3.28 -6.26
N ASP A 215 5.95 4.01 -7.23
CA ASP A 215 6.62 4.43 -8.47
C ASP A 215 7.26 5.83 -8.43
N TYR A 216 7.46 6.38 -7.23
CA TYR A 216 8.03 7.71 -7.04
C TYR A 216 8.92 7.77 -5.78
N ALA A 217 9.81 8.77 -5.74
CA ALA A 217 10.95 8.80 -4.82
C ALA A 217 10.59 9.17 -3.37
N ASN A 218 9.54 9.96 -3.15
CA ASN A 218 9.23 10.53 -1.84
C ASN A 218 7.78 10.27 -1.41
N PRO A 219 7.38 9.00 -1.19
CA PRO A 219 6.06 8.70 -0.66
C PRO A 219 5.72 9.45 0.62
N ALA A 220 4.48 9.87 0.74
CA ALA A 220 3.91 10.40 1.98
C ALA A 220 2.42 10.08 2.01
N PRO A 221 1.75 10.23 3.16
CA PRO A 221 0.32 10.02 3.19
C PRO A 221 -0.42 11.04 2.32
N HIS A 222 -1.35 10.57 1.48
CA HIS A 222 -2.18 11.37 0.58
C HIS A 222 -3.63 10.89 0.61
N GLY A 223 -4.53 11.63 -0.03
CA GLY A 223 -5.87 11.14 -0.31
C GLY A 223 -5.84 9.77 -1.01
N ASN A 224 -6.67 8.84 -0.54
CA ASN A 224 -6.67 7.43 -0.97
C ASN A 224 -6.50 7.20 -2.50
N PRO A 225 -7.17 7.94 -3.41
CA PRO A 225 -7.00 7.74 -4.85
C PRO A 225 -5.56 7.94 -5.37
N GLY A 226 -4.81 8.90 -4.84
CA GLY A 226 -3.47 9.24 -5.32
C GLY A 226 -2.47 8.10 -5.12
N ILE A 227 -2.47 7.51 -3.91
CA ILE A 227 -1.66 6.33 -3.61
C ILE A 227 -2.05 5.15 -4.49
N HIS A 228 -3.35 5.02 -4.78
CA HIS A 228 -3.86 3.93 -5.59
C HIS A 228 -3.32 3.90 -7.02
N TYR A 229 -2.98 5.06 -7.59
CA TYR A 229 -2.38 5.23 -8.92
C TYR A 229 -0.89 4.89 -8.98
N ARG A 230 -0.22 4.83 -7.83
CA ARG A 230 1.25 4.86 -7.71
C ARG A 230 1.87 3.55 -7.25
N ARG A 231 1.08 2.50 -7.05
CA ARG A 231 1.55 1.19 -6.52
C ARG A 231 2.02 0.28 -7.65
N LYS A 232 3.17 -0.37 -7.47
CA LYS A 232 3.70 -1.41 -8.37
C LYS A 232 3.38 -2.82 -7.87
N VAL A 233 3.74 -3.09 -6.61
CA VAL A 233 3.49 -4.36 -5.94
C VAL A 233 3.10 -4.11 -4.49
N ILE A 234 2.17 -4.93 -3.97
CA ILE A 234 1.49 -4.68 -2.70
C ILE A 234 1.53 -5.93 -1.84
N MET A 235 2.01 -5.79 -0.61
CA MET A 235 1.63 -6.65 0.51
C MET A 235 0.92 -5.83 1.57
N ASP A 236 -0.39 -6.03 1.69
CA ASP A 236 -1.25 -5.31 2.63
C ASP A 236 -2.24 -6.25 3.31
N GLY A 237 -2.83 -5.74 4.39
CA GLY A 237 -4.08 -6.24 4.93
C GLY A 237 -5.20 -5.32 4.47
N TYR A 238 -6.29 -5.91 3.98
CA TYR A 238 -7.52 -5.20 3.65
C TYR A 238 -8.70 -5.95 4.28
N TYR A 239 -9.25 -5.39 5.34
CA TYR A 239 -10.22 -6.03 6.21
C TYR A 239 -11.57 -5.35 6.06
N SER A 240 -12.41 -5.95 5.22
CA SER A 240 -13.72 -5.41 4.95
C SER A 240 -14.85 -6.35 5.29
N ASP A 241 -15.80 -5.88 6.09
CA ASP A 241 -17.08 -6.54 6.36
C ASP A 241 -18.22 -6.00 5.47
N ASP A 242 -17.89 -5.17 4.49
CA ASP A 242 -18.87 -4.66 3.52
C ASP A 242 -19.38 -5.79 2.62
N GLU A 243 -20.70 -5.83 2.41
CA GLU A 243 -21.38 -6.88 1.65
C GLU A 243 -20.86 -6.99 0.21
N ARG A 244 -20.30 -5.92 -0.37
CA ARG A 244 -19.68 -5.95 -1.70
C ARG A 244 -18.55 -6.97 -1.83
N TRP A 245 -17.94 -7.37 -0.71
CA TRP A 245 -16.86 -8.36 -0.65
C TRP A 245 -17.34 -9.79 -0.32
N LYS A 246 -18.65 -10.06 -0.25
CA LYS A 246 -19.17 -11.39 0.12
C LYS A 246 -18.71 -12.55 -0.78
N ASN A 247 -18.31 -12.22 -2.01
CA ASN A 247 -17.79 -13.17 -3.00
C ASN A 247 -16.27 -13.11 -3.16
N ALA A 248 -15.56 -12.35 -2.32
CA ALA A 248 -14.10 -12.39 -2.25
C ALA A 248 -13.61 -13.76 -1.76
N GLY A 249 -12.43 -14.14 -2.22
CA GLY A 249 -11.82 -15.43 -1.93
C GLY A 249 -10.65 -15.28 -0.95
N THR A 250 -10.44 -16.31 -0.12
CA THR A 250 -9.22 -16.49 0.65
C THR A 250 -8.62 -17.84 0.32
N CYS A 251 -7.33 -17.87 0.02
CA CYS A 251 -6.59 -19.10 -0.19
C CYS A 251 -6.30 -19.80 1.14
N ASN A 252 -6.53 -21.11 1.21
CA ASN A 252 -5.97 -21.98 2.22
C ASN A 252 -4.70 -22.63 1.64
N PRO A 253 -3.49 -22.16 1.97
CA PRO A 253 -2.28 -22.63 1.31
C PRO A 253 -1.94 -24.09 1.62
N LYS A 254 -2.43 -24.62 2.75
CA LYS A 254 -2.23 -26.04 3.12
C LYS A 254 -2.97 -27.00 2.18
N THR A 255 -4.14 -26.58 1.69
CA THR A 255 -5.01 -27.44 0.87
C THR A 255 -5.08 -27.04 -0.60
N GLY A 256 -4.58 -25.85 -0.95
CA GLY A 256 -4.73 -25.27 -2.30
C GLY A 256 -6.16 -24.87 -2.65
N LYS A 257 -7.09 -24.83 -1.67
CA LYS A 257 -8.50 -24.50 -1.89
C LYS A 257 -8.81 -23.07 -1.52
N ILE A 258 -9.71 -22.46 -2.28
CA ILE A 258 -10.26 -21.12 -2.01
C ILE A 258 -11.58 -21.26 -1.24
N TYR A 259 -11.75 -20.50 -0.16
CA TYR A 259 -13.01 -20.32 0.57
C TYR A 259 -13.43 -18.85 0.55
N ARG A 260 -14.66 -18.53 0.96
CA ARG A 260 -15.10 -17.12 0.97
C ARG A 260 -14.36 -16.39 2.08
N THR A 261 -13.95 -15.15 1.83
CA THR A 261 -13.32 -14.32 2.87
C THR A 261 -14.20 -14.18 4.11
N PHE A 262 -15.52 -14.16 3.94
CA PHE A 262 -16.50 -14.13 5.03
C PHE A 262 -16.50 -15.35 5.96
N ASP A 263 -16.00 -16.48 5.49
CA ASP A 263 -15.86 -17.70 6.28
C ASP A 263 -14.53 -17.73 7.07
N GLY A 264 -13.68 -16.70 6.92
CA GLY A 264 -12.38 -16.58 7.59
C GLY A 264 -12.36 -15.63 8.80
N THR A 265 -11.16 -15.24 9.19
CA THR A 265 -10.87 -14.31 10.30
C THR A 265 -10.80 -12.85 9.87
N PHE A 266 -10.73 -12.58 8.55
CA PHE A 266 -10.49 -11.24 8.01
C PHE A 266 -9.20 -10.58 8.51
N ASN A 267 -8.19 -11.39 8.85
CA ASN A 267 -6.82 -10.91 9.09
C ASN A 267 -5.95 -11.31 7.90
N GLY A 268 -6.43 -11.04 6.69
CA GLY A 268 -5.80 -11.45 5.44
C GLY A 268 -4.50 -10.71 5.12
N VAL A 269 -3.59 -11.37 4.43
CA VAL A 269 -2.50 -10.75 3.69
C VAL A 269 -2.75 -10.94 2.21
N ASN A 270 -2.74 -9.85 1.46
CA ASN A 270 -2.75 -9.87 0.00
C ASN A 270 -1.31 -9.82 -0.53
N ALA A 271 -1.04 -10.50 -1.64
CA ALA A 271 0.17 -10.32 -2.44
C ALA A 271 -0.25 -9.99 -3.87
N LEU A 272 -0.21 -8.71 -4.21
CA LEU A 272 -0.78 -8.17 -5.44
C LEU A 272 0.32 -7.60 -6.35
N PHE A 273 0.23 -7.92 -7.63
CA PHE A 273 0.98 -7.27 -8.71
C PHE A 273 0.02 -6.33 -9.44
N VAL A 274 0.34 -5.04 -9.46
CA VAL A 274 -0.51 -4.03 -10.09
C VAL A 274 -0.33 -4.09 -11.61
N ARG A 275 -1.41 -4.27 -12.37
CA ARG A 275 -1.35 -4.44 -13.83
C ARG A 275 -1.16 -3.11 -14.54
N GLY A 276 -0.09 -2.95 -15.30
CA GLY A 276 0.13 -1.76 -16.12
C GLY A 276 -0.70 -1.71 -17.41
N ASP A 277 -1.32 -2.83 -17.81
CA ASP A 277 -2.08 -2.94 -19.05
C ASP A 277 -3.59 -2.78 -18.88
N MET A 278 -4.11 -2.66 -17.66
CA MET A 278 -5.56 -2.62 -17.42
C MET A 278 -5.91 -1.74 -16.22
N PHE A 279 -6.87 -0.84 -16.42
CA PHE A 279 -7.35 0.13 -15.43
C PHE A 279 -8.81 -0.15 -15.07
N ARG A 280 -9.22 0.19 -13.85
CA ARG A 280 -10.56 -0.11 -13.35
C ARG A 280 -11.53 1.04 -13.65
N GLU A 281 -11.75 1.31 -14.94
CA GLU A 281 -12.55 2.44 -15.44
C GLU A 281 -13.89 2.61 -14.69
N ALA A 282 -14.70 1.55 -14.68
CA ALA A 282 -16.04 1.58 -14.08
C ALA A 282 -16.01 1.72 -12.55
N ALA A 283 -14.99 1.18 -11.88
CA ALA A 283 -14.93 1.13 -10.43
C ALA A 283 -14.30 2.38 -9.81
N ASN A 284 -13.29 2.95 -10.47
CA ASN A 284 -12.45 4.00 -9.88
C ASN A 284 -11.94 5.04 -10.88
N ASN A 285 -12.63 5.20 -12.01
CA ASN A 285 -12.38 6.32 -12.91
C ASN A 285 -10.97 6.33 -13.53
N ASN A 286 -10.40 5.15 -13.77
CA ASN A 286 -9.03 4.96 -14.26
C ASN A 286 -7.94 5.52 -13.33
N ILE A 287 -8.24 5.80 -12.07
CA ILE A 287 -7.26 6.29 -11.08
C ILE A 287 -6.53 5.12 -10.41
N SER A 288 -6.98 3.87 -10.61
CA SER A 288 -6.11 2.74 -10.32
C SER A 288 -6.32 1.57 -11.25
N ASN A 289 -5.38 0.65 -11.15
CA ASN A 289 -5.19 -0.46 -12.05
C ASN A 289 -5.92 -1.71 -11.56
N GLU A 290 -6.15 -2.64 -12.47
CA GLU A 290 -6.49 -4.01 -12.10
C GLU A 290 -5.30 -4.70 -11.43
N TYR A 291 -5.56 -5.79 -10.71
CA TYR A 291 -4.53 -6.56 -10.04
C TYR A 291 -4.45 -7.97 -10.59
N TYR A 292 -3.22 -8.49 -10.56
CA TYR A 292 -2.94 -9.89 -10.73
C TYR A 292 -2.38 -10.46 -9.43
N ILE A 293 -2.93 -11.58 -9.01
CA ILE A 293 -2.69 -12.17 -7.70
C ILE A 293 -2.12 -13.55 -7.93
N LYS A 294 -1.02 -13.87 -7.25
CA LYS A 294 -0.45 -15.21 -7.23
C LYS A 294 -0.52 -15.76 -5.83
N THR A 295 -1.05 -16.97 -5.68
CA THR A 295 -1.18 -17.65 -4.39
C THR A 295 -0.88 -19.14 -4.54
N ALA A 296 -0.77 -19.86 -3.41
CA ALA A 296 -0.73 -21.32 -3.40
C ALA A 296 -1.99 -21.98 -3.98
N CYS A 297 -3.10 -21.24 -4.11
CA CYS A 297 -4.35 -21.71 -4.70
C CYS A 297 -4.48 -21.38 -6.20
N GLY A 298 -3.43 -20.82 -6.81
CA GLY A 298 -3.37 -20.44 -8.22
C GLY A 298 -3.28 -18.93 -8.44
N ASN A 299 -3.28 -18.57 -9.72
CA ASN A 299 -3.14 -17.20 -10.20
C ASN A 299 -4.49 -16.64 -10.64
N VAL A 300 -4.76 -15.39 -10.27
CA VAL A 300 -6.05 -14.73 -10.49
C VAL A 300 -5.82 -13.34 -11.05
N SER A 301 -6.55 -13.02 -12.14
CA SER A 301 -6.71 -11.65 -12.60
C SER A 301 -8.08 -11.15 -12.16
N MET A 302 -8.11 -10.02 -11.46
CA MET A 302 -9.31 -9.54 -10.77
C MET A 302 -10.42 -8.99 -11.67
N ASP A 303 -10.14 -8.78 -12.96
CA ASP A 303 -11.12 -8.36 -13.96
C ASP A 303 -12.14 -9.45 -14.30
N LYS A 304 -11.94 -10.68 -13.82
CA LYS A 304 -12.80 -11.83 -14.12
C LYS A 304 -13.15 -12.62 -12.85
N PRO A 305 -14.33 -13.27 -12.82
CA PRO A 305 -14.61 -14.28 -11.80
C PRO A 305 -13.59 -15.43 -11.86
N TYR A 306 -13.31 -16.04 -10.72
CA TYR A 306 -12.29 -17.08 -10.58
C TYR A 306 -12.71 -18.20 -9.61
N GLY A 307 -11.87 -19.24 -9.54
CA GLY A 307 -12.12 -20.47 -8.81
C GLY A 307 -13.16 -21.37 -9.49
N PRO A 308 -13.48 -22.54 -8.89
CA PRO A 308 -14.42 -23.50 -9.47
C PRO A 308 -15.78 -22.85 -9.78
N GLY A 309 -16.21 -22.95 -11.04
CA GLY A 309 -17.48 -22.38 -11.51
C GLY A 309 -17.56 -20.85 -11.51
N GLY A 310 -16.43 -20.13 -11.39
CA GLY A 310 -16.43 -18.66 -11.34
C GLY A 310 -17.11 -18.09 -10.10
N ARG A 311 -17.07 -18.84 -8.99
CA ARG A 311 -17.77 -18.50 -7.73
C ARG A 311 -17.23 -17.24 -7.05
N PHE A 312 -15.95 -16.95 -7.22
CA PHE A 312 -15.28 -15.84 -6.52
C PHE A 312 -15.05 -14.65 -7.45
N LYS A 313 -15.01 -13.44 -6.87
CA LYS A 313 -14.72 -12.17 -7.55
C LYS A 313 -13.96 -11.27 -6.58
N GLN A 314 -13.32 -10.20 -7.06
CA GLN A 314 -12.53 -9.27 -6.26
C GLN A 314 -11.21 -9.87 -5.73
N HIS A 315 -10.72 -9.42 -4.57
CA HIS A 315 -9.42 -9.85 -4.03
C HIS A 315 -9.41 -11.35 -3.70
N LEU A 316 -8.28 -12.00 -4.02
CA LEU A 316 -7.90 -13.30 -3.48
C LEU A 316 -6.84 -13.09 -2.40
N THR A 317 -7.25 -13.18 -1.14
CA THR A 317 -6.33 -13.13 0.00
C THR A 317 -5.38 -14.33 -0.04
N SER A 318 -4.07 -14.10 0.15
CA SER A 318 -3.04 -15.13 0.00
C SER A 318 -2.92 -16.05 1.22
N ALA A 319 -3.04 -15.48 2.42
CA ALA A 319 -3.02 -16.19 3.69
C ALA A 319 -3.69 -15.34 4.78
N GLU A 320 -3.95 -15.92 5.95
CA GLU A 320 -4.46 -15.19 7.12
C GLU A 320 -3.45 -15.18 8.26
N LEU A 321 -3.16 -13.98 8.78
CA LEU A 321 -2.44 -13.77 10.02
C LEU A 321 -3.27 -14.23 11.22
N GLN A 322 -2.56 -14.41 12.32
CA GLN A 322 -3.12 -14.67 13.65
C GLN A 322 -2.62 -13.59 14.62
N PRO A 323 -3.28 -12.41 14.68
CA PRO A 323 -2.85 -11.30 15.54
C PRO A 323 -2.69 -11.68 17.01
N GLN A 324 -3.49 -12.63 17.51
CA GLN A 324 -3.43 -13.13 18.88
C GLN A 324 -2.10 -13.82 19.26
N LEU A 325 -1.28 -14.21 18.28
CA LEU A 325 0.05 -14.78 18.55
C LEU A 325 1.12 -13.71 18.77
N LEU A 326 0.84 -12.46 18.42
CA LEU A 326 1.75 -11.33 18.58
C LEU A 326 1.70 -10.80 20.03
N PRO A 327 2.82 -10.33 20.62
CA PRO A 327 4.16 -10.19 20.04
C PRO A 327 5.08 -11.41 20.23
N LYS A 328 4.56 -12.53 20.75
CA LYS A 328 5.35 -13.75 21.00
C LYS A 328 5.82 -14.41 19.69
N ALA A 329 4.97 -14.36 18.67
CA ALA A 329 5.33 -14.65 17.29
C ALA A 329 5.72 -13.38 16.52
N SER A 330 6.12 -13.55 15.27
CA SER A 330 6.35 -12.46 14.32
C SER A 330 5.95 -12.89 12.91
N TYR A 331 5.70 -11.91 12.05
CA TYR A 331 5.57 -12.11 10.61
C TYR A 331 6.63 -11.28 9.90
N ARG A 332 7.28 -11.83 8.88
CA ARG A 332 8.22 -11.09 8.03
C ARG A 332 7.65 -10.95 6.64
N PHE A 333 7.74 -9.76 6.09
CA PHE A 333 7.36 -9.43 4.72
C PHE A 333 8.60 -8.99 3.98
N ALA A 334 8.78 -9.46 2.75
CA ALA A 334 9.89 -9.06 1.91
C ALA A 334 9.47 -8.81 0.46
N VAL A 335 10.01 -7.74 -0.12
CA VAL A 335 9.96 -7.47 -1.55
C VAL A 335 11.37 -7.52 -2.10
N GLU A 336 11.54 -8.28 -3.18
CA GLU A 336 12.79 -8.37 -3.91
C GLU A 336 12.55 -7.91 -5.35
N ARG A 337 13.44 -7.05 -5.86
CA ARG A 337 13.54 -6.72 -7.28
C ARG A 337 14.88 -7.22 -7.79
N ASP A 338 14.85 -8.07 -8.79
CA ASP A 338 16.03 -8.53 -9.52
C ASP A 338 16.00 -8.01 -10.96
N SER A 339 16.74 -8.65 -11.87
CA SER A 339 16.76 -8.26 -13.28
C SER A 339 15.54 -8.73 -14.07
N THR A 340 14.72 -9.63 -13.54
CA THR A 340 13.58 -10.22 -14.25
C THR A 340 12.25 -9.66 -13.77
N GLY A 341 12.11 -9.34 -12.48
CA GLY A 341 10.84 -8.90 -11.93
C GLY A 341 10.84 -8.61 -10.45
N TYR A 342 9.66 -8.80 -9.84
CA TYR A 342 9.45 -8.64 -8.41
C TYR A 342 9.06 -9.97 -7.76
N THR A 343 9.63 -10.25 -6.60
CA THR A 343 9.21 -11.35 -5.72
C THR A 343 8.61 -10.79 -4.44
N LEU A 344 7.41 -11.27 -4.10
CA LEU A 344 6.74 -11.01 -2.82
C LEU A 344 6.86 -12.24 -1.93
N GLU A 345 7.32 -12.04 -0.71
CA GLU A 345 7.50 -13.11 0.26
C GLU A 345 6.92 -12.72 1.62
N MET A 346 6.21 -13.66 2.24
CA MET A 346 5.66 -13.51 3.58
C MET A 346 5.93 -14.77 4.41
N SER A 347 6.41 -14.59 5.63
CA SER A 347 6.78 -15.68 6.54
C SER A 347 6.15 -15.48 7.91
N GLY A 348 5.64 -16.54 8.51
CA GLY A 348 5.09 -16.50 9.87
C GLY A 348 4.11 -17.64 10.15
N PRO A 349 3.48 -17.64 11.34
CA PRO A 349 2.53 -18.67 11.73
C PRO A 349 1.11 -18.40 11.19
N PHE A 350 0.91 -18.57 9.88
CA PHE A 350 -0.39 -18.34 9.26
C PHE A 350 -1.45 -19.37 9.71
N LEU A 351 -2.72 -18.97 9.73
CA LEU A 351 -3.84 -19.73 10.32
C LEU A 351 -3.91 -21.19 9.88
N HIS A 352 -3.72 -21.48 8.59
CA HIS A 352 -3.91 -22.83 8.02
C HIS A 352 -2.63 -23.65 7.87
N THR A 353 -1.46 -23.00 7.82
CA THR A 353 -0.18 -23.66 7.55
C THR A 353 0.77 -23.66 8.74
N GLY A 354 0.47 -22.95 9.82
CA GLY A 354 1.43 -22.71 10.88
C GLY A 354 2.64 -21.93 10.34
N GLN A 355 3.81 -22.15 10.94
CA GLN A 355 5.04 -21.49 10.53
C GLN A 355 5.41 -21.90 9.10
N THR A 356 5.37 -20.94 8.17
CA THR A 356 5.65 -21.18 6.74
C THR A 356 6.14 -19.90 6.08
N THR A 357 6.84 -20.07 4.95
CA THR A 357 7.19 -18.98 4.03
C THR A 357 6.42 -19.19 2.72
N LEU A 358 5.65 -18.18 2.31
CA LEU A 358 4.96 -18.13 1.03
C LEU A 358 5.68 -17.12 0.14
N ARG A 359 6.03 -17.51 -1.08
CA ARG A 359 6.82 -16.71 -2.01
C ARG A 359 6.22 -16.79 -3.41
N VAL A 360 6.05 -15.64 -4.07
CA VAL A 360 5.52 -15.54 -5.44
C VAL A 360 6.30 -14.53 -6.26
N HIS A 361 6.61 -14.88 -7.51
CA HIS A 361 7.36 -14.03 -8.44
C HIS A 361 6.49 -13.63 -9.63
N HIS A 362 6.71 -12.44 -10.17
CA HIS A 362 6.15 -12.00 -11.43
C HIS A 362 7.21 -11.20 -12.20
N ASP A 363 7.51 -11.65 -13.42
CA ASP A 363 8.42 -10.95 -14.32
C ASP A 363 7.90 -9.53 -14.60
N PHE A 364 8.75 -8.59 -14.99
CA PHE A 364 8.29 -7.23 -15.33
C PHE A 364 7.14 -7.23 -16.34
N VAL A 365 7.15 -8.19 -17.27
CA VAL A 365 6.04 -8.53 -18.15
C VAL A 365 5.89 -10.05 -18.21
N GLU A 366 4.77 -10.59 -17.72
CA GLU A 366 4.46 -12.02 -17.75
C GLU A 366 3.18 -12.24 -18.56
N ASP A 367 3.22 -13.13 -19.57
CA ASP A 367 2.08 -13.41 -20.46
C ASP A 367 1.43 -12.15 -21.06
N GLY A 368 2.25 -11.14 -21.38
CA GLY A 368 1.78 -9.84 -21.89
C GLY A 368 1.19 -8.89 -20.84
N ARG A 369 1.19 -9.27 -19.56
CA ARG A 369 0.74 -8.43 -18.43
C ARG A 369 1.96 -7.75 -17.79
N PRO A 370 2.13 -6.44 -17.93
CA PRO A 370 3.19 -5.71 -17.25
C PRO A 370 2.83 -5.42 -15.79
N ILE A 371 3.84 -5.37 -14.92
CA ILE A 371 3.72 -4.67 -13.63
C ILE A 371 3.74 -3.16 -13.91
N TRP A 372 2.80 -2.43 -13.34
CA TRP A 372 2.69 -0.98 -13.53
C TRP A 372 4.00 -0.27 -13.22
N HIS A 373 4.47 0.55 -14.16
CA HIS A 373 5.67 1.38 -14.01
C HIS A 373 6.92 0.61 -13.54
N TYR A 374 7.12 -0.63 -13.96
CA TYR A 374 8.26 -1.43 -13.49
C TYR A 374 9.65 -0.82 -13.81
N ASN A 375 9.74 0.06 -14.79
CA ASN A 375 10.97 0.70 -15.23
C ASN A 375 11.42 1.79 -14.24
N GLN A 376 12.59 1.59 -13.63
CA GLN A 376 13.29 2.59 -12.85
C GLN A 376 14.15 3.51 -13.73
N THR A 377 14.49 3.08 -14.95
CA THR A 377 15.27 3.89 -15.90
C THR A 377 14.58 3.99 -17.27
N PRO A 378 14.90 5.02 -18.09
CA PRO A 378 14.32 5.18 -19.42
C PRO A 378 14.54 4.00 -20.38
N GLY A 379 15.61 3.23 -20.19
CA GLY A 379 15.99 2.13 -21.07
C GLY A 379 15.32 0.79 -20.78
N GLU A 380 14.71 0.62 -19.61
CA GLU A 380 14.06 -0.66 -19.22
C GLU A 380 12.69 -0.86 -19.90
N TYR A 381 12.13 0.18 -20.52
CA TYR A 381 10.78 0.14 -21.10
C TYR A 381 10.71 0.84 -22.46
N ASP A 382 10.01 0.21 -23.39
CA ASP A 382 9.95 0.62 -24.79
C ASP A 382 8.73 1.48 -25.18
N GLY A 383 7.81 1.73 -24.24
CA GLY A 383 6.59 2.51 -24.50
C GLY A 383 5.35 1.69 -24.87
N ARG A 384 5.43 0.36 -24.98
CA ARG A 384 4.35 -0.46 -25.56
C ARG A 384 3.01 -0.46 -24.80
N PHE A 385 2.99 -0.01 -23.55
CA PHE A 385 1.80 0.03 -22.69
C PHE A 385 1.26 1.44 -22.47
N ASP A 386 1.89 2.45 -23.09
CA ASP A 386 1.45 3.83 -23.00
C ASP A 386 0.02 3.97 -23.54
N ARG A 387 -0.76 4.82 -22.88
CA ARG A 387 -2.14 5.05 -23.24
C ARG A 387 -2.65 6.37 -22.71
N ARG A 388 -3.73 6.80 -23.35
CA ARG A 388 -4.57 7.88 -22.87
C ARG A 388 -5.57 7.34 -21.84
N LEU A 389 -5.63 7.96 -20.67
CA LEU A 389 -6.66 7.68 -19.67
C LEU A 389 -7.62 8.86 -19.55
N VAL A 390 -8.91 8.55 -19.40
CA VAL A 390 -9.96 9.56 -19.23
C VAL A 390 -10.54 9.40 -17.83
N HIS A 391 -10.60 10.52 -17.12
CA HIS A 391 -11.12 10.61 -15.75
C HIS A 391 -12.30 11.57 -15.77
N LYS A 392 -13.49 11.09 -15.42
CA LYS A 392 -14.74 11.84 -15.43
C LYS A 392 -15.19 12.12 -14.00
N GLY A 393 -15.65 13.33 -13.74
CA GLY A 393 -16.27 13.68 -12.48
C GLY A 393 -17.50 14.56 -12.70
N PRO A 394 -18.10 15.05 -11.61
CA PRO A 394 -19.38 15.74 -11.66
C PRO A 394 -19.38 17.06 -12.43
N ALA A 395 -18.22 17.69 -12.65
CA ALA A 395 -18.13 18.99 -13.31
C ALA A 395 -17.27 18.98 -14.58
N GLY A 396 -16.61 17.87 -14.91
CA GLY A 396 -15.70 17.86 -16.04
C GLY A 396 -14.92 16.57 -16.23
N THR A 397 -13.87 16.67 -17.03
CA THR A 397 -13.01 15.56 -17.42
C THR A 397 -11.55 15.99 -17.33
N TYR A 398 -10.71 15.10 -16.80
CA TYR A 398 -9.26 15.17 -16.88
C TYR A 398 -8.74 14.07 -17.81
N ILE A 399 -7.69 14.36 -18.57
CA ILE A 399 -7.09 13.41 -19.51
C ILE A 399 -5.61 13.28 -19.20
N THR A 400 -5.21 12.10 -18.75
CA THR A 400 -3.80 11.72 -18.74
C THR A 400 -3.43 11.30 -20.16
N LYS A 401 -2.77 12.18 -20.91
CA LYS A 401 -2.48 11.96 -22.35
C LYS A 401 -1.57 10.75 -22.57
N HIS A 402 -0.54 10.63 -21.73
CA HIS A 402 0.45 9.57 -21.73
C HIS A 402 0.59 9.07 -20.29
N SER A 403 -0.06 7.95 -19.98
CA SER A 403 0.01 7.38 -18.63
C SER A 403 1.37 6.72 -18.38
N TRP A 404 2.01 6.18 -19.41
CA TRP A 404 3.29 5.49 -19.30
C TRP A 404 4.12 5.64 -20.58
N PRO A 405 4.62 6.86 -20.87
CA PRO A 405 5.32 7.14 -22.12
C PRO A 405 6.67 6.44 -22.23
N LYS A 406 7.12 6.19 -23.47
CA LYS A 406 8.51 5.77 -23.75
C LYS A 406 9.51 6.78 -23.19
N GLY A 407 10.62 6.29 -22.64
CA GLY A 407 11.67 7.14 -22.07
C GLY A 407 11.34 7.72 -20.68
N SER A 408 10.23 7.30 -20.08
CA SER A 408 9.90 7.56 -18.68
C SER A 408 10.77 6.75 -17.71
N ALA A 409 10.80 7.16 -16.44
CA ALA A 409 11.49 6.44 -15.37
C ALA A 409 10.73 6.63 -14.06
N TYR A 410 10.56 5.56 -13.31
CA TYR A 410 9.78 5.52 -12.08
C TYR A 410 10.58 4.85 -10.98
N PRO A 411 11.27 5.60 -10.12
CA PRO A 411 12.08 5.03 -9.04
C PRO A 411 11.22 4.20 -8.07
N ASP A 412 11.81 3.16 -7.49
CA ASP A 412 11.14 2.38 -6.44
C ASP A 412 11.35 3.03 -5.08
N SER A 413 10.26 3.17 -4.33
CA SER A 413 10.30 3.48 -2.91
C SER A 413 9.31 2.59 -2.18
N PHE A 414 9.75 1.94 -1.10
CA PHE A 414 8.81 1.19 -0.28
C PHE A 414 8.02 2.10 0.67
N ILE A 415 6.85 1.63 1.08
CA ILE A 415 6.10 2.14 2.22
C ILE A 415 5.76 0.99 3.19
N ILE A 416 5.74 1.32 4.48
CA ILE A 416 5.27 0.49 5.59
C ILE A 416 4.38 1.38 6.46
N GLY A 417 3.08 1.08 6.60
CA GLY A 417 2.16 1.94 7.36
C GLY A 417 0.80 2.18 6.69
N ASP A 418 0.15 3.28 7.05
CA ASP A 418 -1.01 3.82 6.34
C ASP A 418 -0.59 5.03 5.47
N PRO A 419 -0.73 4.93 4.14
CA PRO A 419 -0.50 6.03 3.24
C PRO A 419 -1.76 6.89 2.97
N HIS A 420 -2.89 6.65 3.63
CA HIS A 420 -4.17 7.26 3.28
C HIS A 420 -4.68 8.27 4.30
N LEU A 421 -4.80 9.54 3.92
CA LEU A 421 -5.31 10.63 4.78
C LEU A 421 -6.79 10.54 5.20
N ASN A 422 -7.51 9.49 4.80
CA ASN A 422 -8.96 9.42 4.96
C ASN A 422 -9.50 7.98 5.01
N TYR A 423 -8.71 7.03 5.50
CA TYR A 423 -9.12 5.63 5.54
C TYR A 423 -8.85 4.93 6.87
N TYR A 424 -7.61 4.66 7.27
CA TYR A 424 -7.35 3.65 8.31
C TYR A 424 -7.14 4.23 9.71
N GLU A 425 -7.48 3.42 10.71
CA GLU A 425 -7.29 3.76 12.11
C GLU A 425 -6.76 2.54 12.84
N GLY A 426 -5.73 2.74 13.68
CA GLY A 426 -5.16 1.64 14.42
C GLY A 426 -3.74 1.87 14.91
N GLN A 427 -3.08 0.74 15.15
CA GLN A 427 -1.67 0.73 15.52
C GLN A 427 -0.97 -0.54 15.02
N ALA A 428 0.33 -0.42 14.79
CA ALA A 428 1.20 -1.54 14.41
C ALA A 428 2.54 -1.44 15.13
N TYR A 429 3.20 -2.58 15.31
CA TYR A 429 4.51 -2.68 15.94
C TYR A 429 5.49 -3.33 14.96
N VAL A 430 6.51 -2.58 14.55
CA VAL A 430 7.53 -3.00 13.59
C VAL A 430 8.84 -3.24 14.33
N ASP A 431 9.39 -4.44 14.17
CA ASP A 431 10.62 -4.89 14.85
C ASP A 431 11.87 -4.34 14.21
N ASP A 432 11.94 -4.49 12.89
CA ASP A 432 13.12 -4.19 12.12
C ASP A 432 12.77 -4.00 10.65
N ILE A 433 13.61 -3.21 9.98
CA ILE A 433 13.57 -3.00 8.53
C ILE A 433 14.99 -3.21 8.01
N ARG A 434 15.14 -4.03 6.96
CA ARG A 434 16.44 -4.36 6.37
C ARG A 434 16.42 -4.13 4.88
N LEU A 435 17.50 -3.55 4.37
CA LEU A 435 17.77 -3.41 2.94
C LEU A 435 18.99 -4.24 2.59
N TYR A 436 18.87 -5.08 1.57
CA TYR A 436 19.96 -5.86 1.00
C TYR A 436 20.14 -5.50 -0.48
N VAL A 437 21.38 -5.61 -0.95
CA VAL A 437 21.76 -5.47 -2.36
C VAL A 437 22.56 -6.68 -2.80
N PRO A 438 22.65 -6.98 -4.10
CA PRO A 438 23.51 -8.07 -4.58
C PRO A 438 24.97 -7.79 -4.21
N SER A 439 25.75 -8.84 -3.90
CA SER A 439 27.16 -8.69 -3.50
C SER A 439 28.04 -7.97 -4.53
N ASN A 440 27.69 -8.03 -5.81
CA ASN A 440 28.37 -7.35 -6.91
C ASN A 440 27.92 -5.89 -7.12
N ALA A 441 27.01 -5.38 -6.30
CA ALA A 441 26.53 -4.00 -6.36
C ALA A 441 27.15 -3.08 -5.28
N ARG A 442 28.09 -3.62 -4.47
CA ARG A 442 28.81 -2.86 -3.43
C ARG A 442 30.03 -2.14 -3.96
#